data_AF-A0A3P0XFJ4-F1
#
_entry.id   AF-A0A3P0XFJ4-F1
#
_cell.length_a   1.000
_cell.length_b   1.000
_cell.length_c   1.000
_cell.angle_alpha   90.00
_cell.angle_beta   90.00
_cell.angle_gamma   90.00
#
_symmetry.space_group_name_H-M   'P 1'
#
loop_
_entity.id
_entity.type
_entity.pdbx_description
1 polymer ?
#
loop_
_entity_poly.entity_id
_entity_poly.type
_entity_poly.pdbx_seq_one_letter_code
_entity_poly.pdbx_strand_id
1 'polypeptide(L)' 'MALVGRLEQQTLERDGHHSEVDCTYSIVHDSDGKKCLQIDTYGSKTRQIPGKKSQSIRFTPEALQELKAILESHF' A
#
# COMPACT_ATOMS: atom_id res chain seq x y z
N MET A 1 9.04 -0.85 -6.87
CA MET A 1 8.79 -0.94 -5.41
C MET A 1 8.95 0.46 -4.84
N ALA A 2 8.04 0.90 -3.97
CA ALA A 2 8.06 2.24 -3.38
C ALA A 2 8.08 2.15 -1.84
N LEU A 3 8.78 3.07 -1.19
CA LEU A 3 8.79 3.26 0.26
C LEU A 3 8.06 4.57 0.58
N VAL A 4 7.04 4.49 1.43
CA VAL A 4 6.22 5.61 1.88
C VAL A 4 6.66 6.00 3.28
N GLY A 5 7.26 7.18 3.37
CA GLY A 5 7.70 7.82 4.62
C GLY A 5 6.66 8.73 5.25
N ARG A 6 5.70 9.21 4.45
CA ARG A 6 4.69 10.21 4.84
C ARG A 6 3.47 10.13 3.92
N LEU A 7 2.28 10.42 4.43
CA LEU A 7 1.06 10.62 3.66
C LEU A 7 0.64 12.09 3.72
N GLU A 8 0.30 12.64 2.55
CA GLU A 8 -0.21 14.00 2.43
C GLU A 8 -1.59 13.95 1.78
N GLN A 9 -2.53 14.75 2.30
CA GLN A 9 -3.88 14.81 1.78
C GLN A 9 -3.89 15.51 0.42
N GLN A 10 -4.54 14.89 -0.56
CA GLN A 10 -4.80 15.48 -1.87
C GLN A 10 -6.28 15.30 -2.22
N THR A 11 -6.93 16.35 -2.70
CA THR A 11 -8.27 16.27 -3.28
C THR A 11 -8.18 15.80 -4.73
N LEU A 12 -8.89 14.74 -5.09
CA LEU A 12 -8.99 14.27 -6.47
C LEU A 12 -10.10 15.03 -7.22
N GLU A 13 -9.78 15.55 -8.41
CA GLU A 13 -10.77 16.22 -9.27
C GLU A 13 -11.73 15.23 -9.95
N ARG A 14 -11.27 14.00 -10.18
CA ARG A 14 -12.04 12.90 -10.78
C ARG A 14 -11.65 11.59 -10.14
N ASP A 15 -12.64 10.76 -9.82
CA ASP A 15 -12.46 9.40 -9.36
C ASP A 15 -12.60 8.43 -10.55
N GLY A 16 -11.66 7.51 -10.68
CA GLY A 16 -11.63 6.50 -11.74
C GLY A 16 -12.20 5.18 -11.23
N HIS A 17 -12.82 4.37 -12.10
CA HIS A 17 -13.25 3.04 -11.68
C HIS A 17 -12.03 2.13 -11.42
N HIS A 18 -11.98 1.51 -10.25
CA HIS A 18 -10.98 0.52 -9.88
C HIS A 18 -11.60 -0.88 -9.80
N SER A 19 -10.94 -1.87 -10.43
CA SER A 19 -11.30 -3.27 -10.29
C SER A 19 -10.58 -3.91 -9.09
N GLU A 20 -11.24 -4.85 -8.42
CA GLU A 20 -10.60 -5.65 -7.37
C GLU A 20 -9.41 -6.47 -7.90
N VAL A 21 -8.37 -6.57 -7.08
CA VAL A 21 -7.13 -7.31 -7.38
C VAL A 21 -6.73 -8.14 -6.18
N ASP A 22 -6.01 -9.24 -6.42
CA ASP A 22 -5.44 -10.01 -5.31
C ASP A 22 -4.39 -9.14 -4.60
N CYS A 23 -4.37 -9.22 -3.28
CA CYS A 23 -3.54 -8.39 -2.42
C CYS A 23 -3.02 -9.24 -1.26
N THR A 24 -1.74 -9.07 -0.95
CA THR A 24 -1.11 -9.71 0.22
C THR A 24 -0.37 -8.66 1.04
N TYR A 25 -0.17 -8.95 2.32
CA TYR A 25 0.64 -8.12 3.20
C TYR A 25 1.79 -8.92 3.80
N SER A 26 2.84 -8.22 4.23
CA SER A 26 3.96 -8.78 4.95
C SER A 26 4.49 -7.78 5.98
N ILE A 27 4.89 -8.28 7.14
CA ILE A 27 5.64 -7.50 8.12
C ILE A 27 7.12 -7.76 7.87
N VAL A 28 7.86 -6.71 7.55
CA VAL A 28 9.30 -6.75 7.28
C VAL A 28 10.02 -5.81 8.25
N HIS A 29 11.35 -5.90 8.32
CA HIS A 29 12.16 -5.00 9.13
C HIS A 29 13.04 -4.14 8.22
N ASP A 30 13.23 -2.87 8.58
CA ASP A 30 14.22 -1.99 7.94
C ASP A 30 15.65 -2.30 8.44
N SER A 31 16.62 -1.51 7.99
CA SER A 31 18.03 -1.65 8.40
C SER A 31 18.25 -1.42 9.90
N ASP A 32 17.36 -0.69 10.55
CA ASP A 32 17.42 -0.36 11.97
C ASP A 32 16.58 -1.32 12.82
N GLY A 33 16.01 -2.37 12.19
CA GLY A 33 15.18 -3.37 12.86
C GLY A 33 13.75 -2.90 13.16
N LYS A 34 13.30 -1.76 12.63
CA LYS A 34 11.92 -1.29 12.83
C LYS A 34 10.97 -2.03 11.89
N LYS A 35 9.75 -2.30 12.38
CA LYS A 35 8.72 -3.01 11.61
C LYS A 35 8.10 -2.11 10.54
N CYS A 36 8.12 -2.57 9.31
CA CYS A 36 7.42 -1.97 8.17
C CYS A 36 6.30 -2.88 7.68
N LEU A 37 5.23 -2.29 7.16
CA LEU A 37 4.18 -3.01 6.45
C LEU A 37 4.47 -2.95 4.95
N GLN A 38 4.56 -4.10 4.31
CA GLN A 38 4.56 -4.19 2.85
C GLN A 38 3.21 -4.70 2.36
N ILE A 39 2.67 -4.05 1.34
CA ILE A 39 1.48 -4.45 0.60
C ILE A 39 1.89 -4.71 -0.84
N ASP A 40 1.53 -5.89 -1.34
CA ASP A 40 1.79 -6.31 -2.71
C ASP A 40 0.46 -6.61 -3.40
N THR A 41 0.21 -5.94 -4.51
CA THR A 41 -0.92 -6.25 -5.39
C THR A 41 -0.47 -7.09 -6.57
N TYR A 42 -1.38 -7.92 -7.05
CA TYR A 42 -1.18 -8.77 -8.22
C TYR A 42 -2.21 -8.33 -9.26
N GLY A 43 -1.79 -8.13 -10.52
CA GLY A 43 -2.69 -7.58 -11.54
C GLY A 43 -3.99 -8.38 -11.71
N SER A 44 -4.94 -7.85 -12.49
CA SER A 44 -6.26 -8.47 -12.68
C SER A 44 -6.20 -9.98 -12.94
N LYS A 45 -7.23 -10.70 -12.46
CA LYS A 45 -7.37 -12.17 -12.64
C LYS A 45 -7.32 -12.62 -14.10
N THR A 46 -7.51 -11.69 -15.04
CA THR A 46 -7.45 -11.90 -16.49
C THR A 46 -6.06 -11.76 -17.11
N ARG A 47 -5.00 -11.49 -16.32
CA ARG A 47 -3.63 -11.41 -16.86
C ARG A 47 -3.14 -12.77 -17.36
N GLN A 48 -2.40 -12.72 -18.48
CA GLN A 48 -1.74 -13.89 -19.08
C GLN A 48 -0.64 -14.51 -18.20
N ILE A 49 -0.12 -13.78 -17.19
CA ILE A 49 0.89 -14.28 -16.25
C ILE A 49 0.33 -14.18 -14.83
N PRO A 50 -0.28 -15.26 -14.32
CA PRO A 50 -0.74 -15.36 -12.94
C PRO A 50 0.42 -15.13 -11.95
N GLY A 51 0.14 -14.44 -10.84
CA GLY A 51 1.09 -14.31 -9.72
C GLY A 51 2.19 -13.25 -9.87
N LYS A 52 2.28 -12.51 -10.98
CA LYS A 52 3.25 -11.41 -11.11
C LYS A 52 2.77 -10.17 -10.34
N LYS A 53 3.56 -9.73 -9.36
CA LYS A 53 3.33 -8.48 -8.61
C LYS A 53 3.19 -7.30 -9.57
N SER A 54 2.11 -6.54 -9.43
CA SER A 54 1.87 -5.29 -10.18
C SER A 54 2.44 -4.08 -9.47
N GLN A 55 2.23 -4.00 -8.16
CA GLN A 55 2.70 -2.89 -7.33
C GLN A 55 3.15 -3.44 -5.97
N SER A 56 4.16 -2.77 -5.42
CA SER A 56 4.69 -3.05 -4.09
C SER A 56 4.89 -1.71 -3.39
N ILE A 57 4.14 -1.50 -2.31
CA ILE A 57 4.20 -0.31 -1.47
C ILE A 57 4.60 -0.76 -0.07
N ARG A 58 5.63 -0.13 0.48
CA ARG A 58 6.07 -0.35 1.85
C ARG A 58 5.87 0.91 2.66
N PHE A 59 5.27 0.80 3.83
CA PHE A 59 5.11 1.89 4.78
C PHE A 59 6.18 1.78 5.86
N THR A 60 6.83 2.90 6.13
CA THR A 60 7.64 3.10 7.33
C THR A 60 6.76 3.04 8.59
N PRO A 61 7.35 2.82 9.78
CA PRO A 61 6.62 2.93 11.05
C PRO A 61 5.88 4.27 11.19
N GLU A 62 6.52 5.36 10.79
CA GLU A 62 6.01 6.72 10.90
C GLU A 62 4.78 6.92 9.97
N ALA A 63 4.90 6.54 8.70
CA ALA A 63 3.77 6.57 7.76
C ALA A 63 2.61 5.65 8.18
N LEU A 64 2.89 4.53 8.86
CA LEU A 64 1.84 3.66 9.39
C LEU A 64 1.04 4.33 10.50
N GLN A 65 1.67 5.15 11.33
CA GLN A 65 0.93 5.91 12.35
C GLN A 65 0.03 6.96 11.70
N GLU A 66 0.54 7.66 10.67
CA GLU A 66 -0.27 8.62 9.90
C GLU A 66 -1.47 7.93 9.23
N LEU A 67 -1.26 6.76 8.60
CA LEU A 67 -2.33 5.99 7.99
C LEU A 67 -3.40 5.59 9.01
N LYS A 68 -3.01 5.12 10.21
CA LYS A 68 -3.97 4.78 11.28
C LYS A 68 -4.78 5.98 11.72
N ALA A 69 -4.14 7.13 11.93
CA ALA A 69 -4.83 8.36 12.32
C ALA A 69 -5.84 8.82 11.25
N ILE A 70 -5.50 8.70 9.96
CA ILE A 70 -6.43 9.00 8.86
C ILE A 70 -7.65 8.07 8.92
N LEU A 71 -7.44 6.76 9.10
CA LEU A 71 -8.52 5.79 9.18
C LEU A 71 -9.44 6.04 10.38
N GLU A 72 -8.88 6.29 11.56
CA GLU A 72 -9.64 6.56 12.79
C GLU A 72 -10.43 7.88 12.75
N SER A 73 -10.00 8.86 11.94
CA SER A 73 -10.62 10.19 11.90
C SER A 73 -11.71 10.35 10.84
N HIS A 74 -11.72 9.51 9.80
CA HIS A 74 -12.59 9.70 8.63
C HIS A 74 -13.60 8.57 8.39
N PHE A 75 -13.50 7.45 9.10
CA PHE A 75 -14.35 6.26 8.93
C PHE A 75 -14.79 5.73 10.29
#